data_AF-A0A3R8YS26-F1
#
_entry.id   AF-A0A3R8YS26-F1
#
_cell.length_a   1.000
_cell.length_b   1.000
_cell.length_c   1.000
_cell.angle_alpha   90.00
_cell.angle_beta   90.00
_cell.angle_gamma   90.00
#
_symmetry.space_group_name_H-M   'P 1'
#
loop_
_entity.id
_entity.type
_entity.pdbx_description
1 polymer ?
#
loop_
_entity_poly.entity_id
_entity_poly.type
_entity_poly.pdbx_seq_one_letter_code
_entity_poly.pdbx_strand_id
1 'polypeptide(L)'
;MNIKPQLHTSNVKVSASNSSDKMTEALTAFANDKKNDDNSELLKNNSNFTIDFSYTQPPVTYDPRMIRGIELRTIGLQHYGIHREHIGTDENGRVYKDTYGDFEGREKIDEFLSIFDRLSEERQFEFAHFKPTQALLDVANRLSDEELGQLTDFIVQSLSVNSFEQRRNDYSTELINKLNGMSDEVLQDTIQTMSKLMEQADNKVFEDPVFPPYLLDEDGRVDTDLQYTESGIFEHVNTYGDMNNQLLNDFAQFVISNKFSDGEILDLNAKFVSADFDTSRGLLDMATLVKPNDRTSFMEMLSEIDTEEPGNLFARLSKLNYENENTEYFKTNNQEYIKFEGKPADDNEKSRLYKQLIKAYENQGLGWMNDVMEESQGMPVRAELDMWLSVLEDVEENPEAFKRSDSVETWMENNLAGIVSNYYQGIKEKLFRHNDEQDLPLIMSGLERITLDSQSDEEAELGDAANTSVNE
;
A
#
# COMPACT_ATOMS: atom_id res chain seq x y z
N MET A 1 20.78 57.03 -9.90
CA MET A 1 19.49 57.05 -10.61
C MET A 1 19.40 55.75 -11.38
N ASN A 2 18.59 54.79 -10.93
CA ASN A 2 18.06 53.70 -11.76
C ASN A 2 16.95 52.98 -11.00
N ILE A 3 15.75 53.45 -11.32
CA ILE A 3 14.41 52.85 -11.38
C ILE A 3 14.32 51.36 -10.99
N LYS A 4 13.63 51.09 -9.87
CA LYS A 4 13.04 49.78 -9.54
C LYS A 4 11.80 49.53 -10.41
N PRO A 5 11.58 48.33 -10.97
CA PRO A 5 10.24 47.90 -11.34
C PRO A 5 9.49 47.44 -10.08
N GLN A 6 8.25 47.90 -9.94
CA GLN A 6 7.28 47.34 -9.02
C GLN A 6 6.77 46.02 -9.59
N LEU A 7 6.93 44.92 -8.87
CA LEU A 7 6.26 43.66 -9.19
C LEU A 7 4.99 43.56 -8.34
N HIS A 8 3.88 43.44 -9.05
CA HIS A 8 2.55 43.19 -8.53
C HIS A 8 2.53 41.87 -7.75
N THR A 9 1.99 41.90 -6.55
CA THR A 9 1.55 40.73 -5.80
C THR A 9 0.37 40.08 -6.52
N SER A 10 0.63 39.06 -7.33
CA SER A 10 -0.40 38.10 -7.70
C SER A 10 -0.49 37.05 -6.61
N ASN A 11 -1.61 37.02 -5.89
CA ASN A 11 -2.03 35.90 -5.05
C ASN A 11 -2.21 34.68 -5.96
N VAL A 12 -1.16 33.89 -6.13
CA VAL A 12 -1.25 32.54 -6.68
C VAL A 12 -1.46 31.62 -5.49
N LYS A 13 -2.66 31.04 -5.37
CA LYS A 13 -2.84 29.82 -4.60
C LYS A 13 -2.01 28.75 -5.32
N VAL A 14 -0.82 28.47 -4.80
CA VAL A 14 -0.02 27.33 -5.23
C VAL A 14 -0.72 26.10 -4.68
N SER A 15 -1.29 25.30 -5.57
CA SER A 15 -1.78 23.96 -5.27
C SER A 15 -0.56 23.08 -5.12
N ALA A 16 -0.49 22.34 -4.02
CA ALA A 16 0.37 21.17 -3.97
C ALA A 16 -0.05 20.26 -5.14
N SER A 17 0.90 19.93 -6.00
CA SER A 17 0.71 18.93 -7.04
C SER A 17 0.64 17.60 -6.32
N ASN A 18 -0.56 17.05 -6.23
CA ASN A 18 -0.80 15.74 -5.64
C ASN A 18 -0.16 14.67 -6.54
N SER A 19 0.19 13.51 -5.98
CA SER A 19 0.69 12.32 -6.70
C SER A 19 -0.12 11.98 -7.97
N SER A 20 -1.42 12.29 -7.96
CA SER A 20 -2.35 12.23 -9.10
C SER A 20 -1.89 13.00 -10.35
N ASP A 21 -1.30 14.18 -10.21
CA ASP A 21 -0.91 15.02 -11.36
C ASP A 21 0.31 14.45 -12.08
N LYS A 22 1.29 13.96 -11.31
CA LYS A 22 2.48 13.27 -11.84
C LYS A 22 2.12 11.93 -12.48
N MET A 23 1.19 11.18 -11.88
CA MET A 23 0.63 9.95 -12.47
C MET A 23 -0.08 10.25 -13.79
N THR A 24 -0.83 11.36 -13.86
CA THR A 24 -1.52 11.79 -15.09
C THR A 24 -0.53 12.19 -16.19
N GLU A 25 0.56 12.89 -15.84
CA GLU A 25 1.64 13.21 -16.79
C GLU A 25 2.38 11.96 -17.30
N ALA A 26 2.70 11.01 -16.41
CA ALA A 26 3.35 9.75 -16.77
C ALA A 26 2.45 8.87 -17.65
N LEU A 27 1.15 8.77 -17.34
CA LEU A 27 0.15 8.08 -18.15
C LEU A 27 0.01 8.73 -19.54
N THR A 28 0.07 10.05 -19.61
CA THR A 28 0.01 10.80 -20.87
C THR A 28 1.27 10.61 -21.71
N ALA A 29 2.44 10.58 -21.09
CA ALA A 29 3.71 10.30 -21.76
C ALA A 29 3.75 8.87 -22.32
N PHE A 30 3.34 7.87 -21.53
CA PHE A 30 3.30 6.46 -21.92
C PHE A 30 2.29 6.18 -23.04
N ALA A 31 1.11 6.80 -22.98
CA ALA A 31 0.08 6.74 -24.03
C ALA A 31 0.57 7.33 -25.37
N ASN A 32 1.46 8.31 -25.32
CA ASN A 32 2.04 8.91 -26.51
C ASN A 32 3.20 8.09 -27.08
N ASP A 33 3.95 7.35 -26.25
CA ASP A 33 5.06 6.50 -26.71
C ASP A 33 4.59 5.18 -27.36
N LYS A 34 3.41 4.67 -26.96
CA LYS A 34 2.80 3.45 -27.55
C LYS A 34 2.04 3.65 -28.87
N LYS A 35 1.93 4.87 -29.39
CA LYS A 35 1.27 5.16 -30.69
C LYS A 35 1.94 4.51 -31.91
N ASN A 36 3.10 3.89 -31.75
CA ASN A 36 3.86 3.26 -32.84
C ASN A 36 3.73 1.72 -32.92
N ASP A 37 2.96 1.08 -32.04
CA ASP A 37 2.60 -0.35 -32.20
C ASP A 37 1.11 -0.46 -32.57
N ASP A 38 0.85 -0.94 -33.78
CA ASP A 38 -0.47 -1.10 -34.39
C ASP A 38 -1.40 -1.97 -33.52
N ASN A 39 -2.17 -1.31 -32.64
CA ASN A 39 -3.54 -1.60 -32.18
C ASN A 39 -3.94 -0.79 -30.93
N SER A 40 -3.29 0.35 -30.63
CA SER A 40 -3.82 1.27 -29.62
C SER A 40 -4.99 2.08 -30.21
N GLU A 41 -6.18 1.51 -30.25
CA GLU A 41 -7.40 2.32 -30.11
C GLU A 41 -7.46 2.83 -28.66
N LEU A 42 -6.54 3.73 -28.31
CA LEU A 42 -6.80 4.68 -27.22
C LEU A 42 -7.96 5.53 -27.72
N LEU A 43 -9.11 5.23 -27.12
CA LEU A 43 -10.43 5.76 -27.42
C LEU A 43 -10.37 7.25 -27.75
N LYS A 44 -10.93 7.59 -28.92
CA LYS A 44 -11.26 8.96 -29.28
C LYS A 44 -12.08 9.55 -28.13
N ASN A 45 -11.59 10.66 -27.59
CA ASN A 45 -12.04 11.45 -26.43
C ASN A 45 -13.53 11.91 -26.39
N ASN A 46 -14.47 11.24 -27.07
CA ASN A 46 -15.90 11.57 -27.13
C ASN A 46 -16.81 10.35 -27.43
N SER A 47 -16.33 9.12 -27.26
CA SER A 47 -17.20 7.94 -27.42
C SER A 47 -17.96 7.66 -26.13
N ASN A 48 -19.28 7.79 -26.20
CA ASN A 48 -20.21 7.14 -25.29
C ASN A 48 -19.78 5.68 -25.04
N PHE A 49 -19.62 5.29 -23.78
CA PHE A 49 -19.33 3.90 -23.41
C PHE A 49 -20.65 3.14 -23.26
N THR A 50 -20.74 1.99 -23.93
CA THR A 50 -21.99 1.28 -24.14
C THR A 50 -21.81 -0.18 -23.75
N ILE A 51 -22.42 -0.62 -22.65
CA ILE A 51 -22.43 -2.02 -22.23
C ILE A 51 -23.74 -2.67 -22.67
N ASP A 52 -23.65 -3.79 -23.36
CA ASP A 52 -24.80 -4.57 -23.78
C ASP A 52 -25.23 -5.53 -22.66
N PHE A 53 -26.19 -5.10 -21.85
CA PHE A 53 -26.76 -5.88 -20.75
C PHE A 53 -27.97 -6.72 -21.16
N SER A 54 -28.38 -6.76 -22.44
CA SER A 54 -29.57 -7.55 -22.78
C SER A 54 -29.73 -7.88 -24.27
N TYR A 55 -30.44 -8.98 -24.54
CA TYR A 55 -30.79 -9.37 -25.91
C TYR A 55 -31.93 -8.55 -26.55
N THR A 56 -32.62 -7.72 -25.77
CA THR A 56 -33.91 -7.11 -26.15
C THR A 56 -34.02 -5.61 -25.85
N GLN A 57 -33.14 -5.07 -25.02
CA GLN A 57 -33.03 -3.65 -24.71
C GLN A 57 -31.79 -3.06 -25.37
N PRO A 58 -31.84 -1.77 -25.77
CA PRO A 58 -30.67 -1.09 -26.26
C PRO A 58 -29.57 -1.09 -25.19
N PRO A 59 -28.30 -1.21 -25.60
CA PRO A 59 -27.20 -1.27 -24.65
C PRO A 59 -27.12 0.05 -23.84
N VAL A 60 -26.77 -0.09 -22.56
CA VAL A 60 -26.76 1.03 -21.61
C VAL A 60 -25.56 1.90 -21.91
N THR A 61 -25.83 3.19 -22.09
CA THR A 61 -24.80 4.18 -22.42
C THR A 61 -24.54 5.07 -21.21
N TYR A 62 -23.29 5.08 -20.75
CA TYR A 62 -22.86 5.85 -19.58
C TYR A 62 -22.41 7.26 -19.95
N ASP A 63 -22.61 8.23 -19.05
CA ASP A 63 -22.22 9.63 -19.26
C ASP A 63 -20.68 9.76 -19.30
N PRO A 64 -20.09 10.36 -20.36
CA PRO A 64 -18.65 10.65 -20.45
C PRO A 64 -18.03 11.36 -19.25
N ARG A 65 -18.81 12.09 -18.43
CA ARG A 65 -18.32 12.75 -17.21
C ARG A 65 -18.18 11.80 -16.02
N MET A 66 -19.09 10.84 -15.90
CA MET A 66 -19.01 9.76 -14.91
C MET A 66 -17.82 8.85 -15.23
N ILE A 67 -17.64 8.56 -16.52
CA ILE A 67 -16.57 7.69 -17.03
C ILE A 67 -15.17 8.23 -16.70
N ARG A 68 -14.91 9.55 -16.74
CA ARG A 68 -13.56 10.09 -16.52
C ARG A 68 -12.96 9.82 -15.13
N GLY A 69 -13.77 9.78 -14.07
CA GLY A 69 -13.29 9.48 -12.72
C GLY A 69 -13.03 7.99 -12.52
N ILE A 70 -13.86 7.15 -13.14
CA ILE A 70 -13.82 5.70 -13.02
C ILE A 70 -12.76 5.10 -13.95
N GLU A 71 -12.53 5.69 -15.13
CA GLU A 71 -11.52 5.25 -16.11
C GLU A 71 -10.15 5.18 -15.47
N LEU A 72 -9.75 6.14 -14.63
CA LEU A 72 -8.44 6.08 -13.96
C LEU A 72 -8.27 4.82 -13.10
N ARG A 73 -9.34 4.37 -12.43
CA ARG A 73 -9.35 3.16 -11.59
C ARG A 73 -9.44 1.87 -12.41
N THR A 74 -10.05 1.91 -13.60
CA THR A 74 -10.23 0.74 -14.47
C THR A 74 -9.26 0.67 -15.65
N ILE A 75 -8.35 1.65 -15.82
CA ILE A 75 -7.29 1.66 -16.85
C ILE A 75 -6.54 0.33 -16.81
N GLY A 76 -6.56 -0.44 -17.89
CA GLY A 76 -5.85 -1.73 -17.99
C GLY A 76 -6.68 -2.97 -17.63
N LEU A 77 -7.93 -2.81 -17.18
CA LEU A 77 -8.86 -3.93 -17.02
C LEU A 77 -9.50 -4.30 -18.36
N GLN A 78 -9.70 -5.60 -18.60
CA GLN A 78 -10.45 -6.04 -19.76
C GLN A 78 -11.93 -5.78 -19.54
N HIS A 79 -12.62 -5.37 -20.60
CA HIS A 79 -14.08 -5.34 -20.60
C HIS A 79 -14.63 -6.66 -21.12
N TYR A 80 -15.64 -7.20 -20.43
CA TYR A 80 -16.37 -8.37 -20.88
C TYR A 80 -17.73 -7.95 -21.43
N GLY A 81 -18.07 -8.46 -22.61
CA GLY A 81 -19.37 -8.25 -23.23
C GLY A 81 -19.95 -9.54 -23.79
N ILE A 82 -21.25 -9.52 -24.08
CA ILE A 82 -21.95 -10.66 -24.68
C ILE A 82 -21.53 -10.81 -26.15
N HIS A 83 -21.03 -11.98 -26.51
CA HIS A 83 -20.66 -12.33 -27.88
C HIS A 83 -21.73 -13.23 -28.48
N ARG A 84 -22.21 -12.88 -29.68
CA ARG A 84 -23.21 -13.64 -30.43
C ARG A 84 -22.60 -14.19 -31.71
N GLU A 85 -22.45 -15.50 -31.79
CA GLU A 85 -21.97 -16.21 -32.97
C GLU A 85 -23.13 -16.86 -33.72
N HIS A 86 -23.18 -16.69 -35.05
CA HIS A 86 -24.14 -17.39 -35.89
C HIS A 86 -23.65 -18.81 -36.18
N ILE A 87 -24.31 -19.82 -35.61
CA ILE A 87 -23.85 -21.22 -35.67
C ILE A 87 -24.65 -22.09 -36.65
N GLY A 88 -25.72 -21.57 -37.24
CA GLY A 88 -26.49 -22.28 -38.27
C GLY A 88 -27.83 -21.65 -38.55
N THR A 89 -28.60 -22.34 -39.39
CA THR A 89 -29.98 -21.99 -39.70
C THR A 89 -30.81 -23.26 -39.63
N ASP A 90 -31.85 -23.26 -38.80
CA ASP A 90 -32.81 -24.37 -38.69
C ASP A 90 -34.17 -23.99 -39.27
N GLU A 91 -35.17 -24.85 -39.08
CA GLU A 91 -36.53 -24.71 -39.58
C GLU A 91 -37.25 -23.46 -39.02
N ASN A 92 -36.75 -22.90 -37.91
CA ASN A 92 -37.30 -21.74 -37.21
C ASN A 92 -36.46 -20.46 -37.39
N GLY A 93 -35.35 -20.51 -38.13
CA GLY A 93 -34.55 -19.35 -38.51
C GLY A 93 -33.07 -19.48 -38.18
N ARG A 94 -32.40 -18.33 -38.00
CA ARG A 94 -30.97 -18.29 -37.66
C ARG A 94 -30.76 -18.72 -36.21
N VAL A 95 -29.89 -19.69 -36.01
CA VAL A 95 -29.47 -20.19 -34.69
C VAL A 95 -28.19 -19.47 -34.28
N TYR A 96 -28.22 -18.90 -33.09
CA TYR A 96 -27.09 -18.18 -32.51
C TYR A 96 -26.59 -18.89 -31.25
N LYS A 97 -25.27 -18.88 -31.07
CA LYS A 97 -24.62 -19.21 -29.82
C LYS A 97 -24.26 -17.90 -29.13
N ASP A 98 -24.83 -17.70 -27.95
CA ASP A 98 -24.55 -16.53 -27.11
C ASP A 98 -23.56 -16.97 -26.02
N THR A 99 -22.49 -16.20 -25.83
CA THR A 99 -21.44 -16.45 -24.82
C THR A 99 -21.08 -15.18 -24.06
N TYR A 100 -20.83 -15.28 -22.77
CA TYR A 100 -20.40 -14.15 -21.94
C TYR A 100 -19.44 -14.66 -20.85
N GLY A 101 -18.16 -14.28 -20.93
CA GLY A 101 -17.12 -14.88 -20.09
C GLY A 101 -17.05 -16.39 -20.31
N ASP A 102 -17.21 -17.17 -19.23
CA ASP A 102 -17.25 -18.64 -19.27
C ASP A 102 -18.68 -19.21 -19.44
N PHE A 103 -19.70 -18.36 -19.53
CA PHE A 103 -21.07 -18.81 -19.74
C PHE A 103 -21.40 -19.01 -21.22
N GLU A 104 -22.07 -20.13 -21.52
CA GLU A 104 -22.68 -20.41 -22.81
C GLU A 104 -24.20 -20.56 -22.64
N GLY A 105 -24.96 -19.95 -23.55
CA GLY A 105 -26.41 -20.06 -23.56
C GLY A 105 -27.11 -19.01 -22.69
N ARG A 106 -28.33 -18.66 -23.08
CA ARG A 106 -29.03 -17.48 -22.56
C ARG A 106 -29.39 -17.57 -21.08
N GLU A 107 -29.81 -18.73 -20.61
CA GLU A 107 -30.26 -18.90 -19.22
C GLU A 107 -29.20 -18.48 -18.20
N LYS A 108 -27.96 -18.95 -18.37
CA LYS A 108 -26.85 -18.61 -17.48
C LYS A 108 -26.37 -17.17 -17.64
N ILE A 109 -26.44 -16.64 -18.86
CA ILE A 109 -26.12 -15.24 -19.13
C ILE A 109 -27.15 -14.32 -18.46
N ASP A 110 -28.44 -14.62 -18.58
CA ASP A 110 -29.54 -13.86 -17.96
C ASP A 110 -29.46 -13.93 -16.42
N GLU A 111 -29.14 -15.10 -15.87
CA GLU A 111 -28.90 -15.28 -14.43
C GLU A 111 -27.77 -14.36 -13.94
N PHE A 112 -26.63 -14.33 -14.64
CA PHE A 112 -25.51 -13.46 -14.29
C PHE A 112 -25.85 -11.97 -14.48
N LEU A 113 -26.57 -11.61 -15.53
CA LEU A 113 -26.99 -10.22 -15.78
C LEU A 113 -27.90 -9.67 -14.67
N SER A 114 -28.70 -10.54 -14.02
CA SER A 114 -29.53 -10.12 -12.89
C SER A 114 -28.73 -9.61 -11.68
N ILE A 115 -27.42 -9.92 -11.60
CA ILE A 115 -26.54 -9.36 -10.56
C ILE A 115 -26.37 -7.86 -10.75
N PHE A 116 -26.35 -7.35 -11.98
CA PHE A 116 -26.15 -5.92 -12.25
C PHE A 116 -27.30 -5.08 -11.67
N ASP A 117 -28.53 -5.59 -11.65
CA ASP A 117 -29.70 -4.91 -11.08
C ASP A 117 -29.57 -4.66 -9.56
N ARG A 118 -28.63 -5.35 -8.90
CA ARG A 118 -28.35 -5.23 -7.47
C ARG A 118 -27.30 -4.16 -7.15
N LEU A 119 -26.63 -3.64 -8.18
CA LEU A 119 -25.53 -2.68 -8.07
C LEU A 119 -25.96 -1.29 -8.51
N SER A 120 -25.33 -0.25 -7.97
CA SER A 120 -25.46 1.13 -8.46
C SER A 120 -24.86 1.27 -9.86
N GLU A 121 -25.23 2.30 -10.62
CA GLU A 121 -24.72 2.51 -11.99
C GLU A 121 -23.18 2.52 -12.06
N GLU A 122 -22.52 3.10 -11.06
CA GLU A 122 -21.04 3.12 -10.95
C GLU A 122 -20.47 1.72 -10.74
N ARG A 123 -21.02 0.99 -9.77
CA ARG A 123 -20.57 -0.38 -9.47
C ARG A 123 -20.91 -1.36 -10.58
N GLN A 124 -21.98 -1.14 -11.35
CA GLN A 124 -22.28 -1.92 -12.55
C GLN A 124 -21.19 -1.77 -13.61
N PHE A 125 -20.72 -0.53 -13.83
CA PHE A 125 -19.62 -0.28 -14.76
C PHE A 125 -18.34 -0.98 -14.31
N GLU A 126 -18.00 -0.85 -13.02
CA GLU A 126 -16.83 -1.47 -12.42
C GLU A 126 -16.90 -3.01 -12.46
N PHE A 127 -18.05 -3.59 -12.10
CA PHE A 127 -18.31 -5.03 -12.12
C PHE A 127 -18.24 -5.64 -13.53
N ALA A 128 -18.54 -4.87 -14.58
CA ALA A 128 -18.44 -5.32 -15.98
C ALA A 128 -16.99 -5.62 -16.43
N HIS A 129 -16.00 -5.25 -15.62
CA HIS A 129 -14.60 -5.62 -15.84
C HIS A 129 -14.22 -6.98 -15.25
N PHE A 130 -15.10 -7.61 -14.45
CA PHE A 130 -14.85 -8.94 -13.93
C PHE A 130 -15.27 -9.99 -14.95
N LYS A 131 -14.45 -11.02 -15.11
CA LYS A 131 -14.78 -12.13 -16.00
C LYS A 131 -16.04 -12.84 -15.47
N PRO A 132 -17.12 -12.94 -16.26
CA PRO A 132 -18.28 -13.74 -15.87
C PRO A 132 -17.89 -15.20 -15.71
N THR A 133 -18.06 -15.74 -14.50
CA THR A 133 -17.74 -17.13 -14.14
C THR A 133 -18.78 -17.68 -13.17
N GLN A 134 -18.89 -19.01 -13.08
CA GLN A 134 -19.79 -19.63 -12.10
C GLN A 134 -19.39 -19.28 -10.65
N ALA A 135 -18.09 -19.18 -10.35
CA ALA A 135 -17.63 -18.78 -9.02
C ALA A 135 -18.06 -17.36 -8.65
N LEU A 136 -18.00 -16.41 -9.59
CA LEU A 136 -18.48 -15.05 -9.36
C LEU A 136 -19.99 -15.02 -9.14
N LEU A 137 -20.75 -15.79 -9.92
CA LEU A 137 -22.19 -15.93 -9.75
C LEU A 137 -22.55 -16.53 -8.38
N ASP A 138 -21.85 -17.58 -7.96
CA ASP A 138 -22.06 -18.24 -6.66
C ASP A 138 -21.75 -17.31 -5.49
N VAL A 139 -20.62 -16.60 -5.53
CA VAL A 139 -20.24 -15.60 -4.51
C VAL A 139 -21.27 -14.48 -4.48
N ALA A 140 -21.62 -13.90 -5.64
CA ALA A 140 -22.59 -12.80 -5.69
C ALA A 140 -23.94 -13.20 -5.08
N ASN A 141 -24.41 -14.43 -5.33
CA ASN A 141 -25.68 -14.93 -4.77
C ASN A 141 -25.64 -15.15 -3.25
N ARG A 142 -24.46 -15.29 -2.65
CA ARG A 142 -24.26 -15.46 -1.20
C ARG A 142 -24.09 -14.13 -0.45
N LEU A 143 -23.78 -13.06 -1.17
CA LEU A 143 -23.61 -11.72 -0.62
C LEU A 143 -24.92 -10.92 -0.72
N SER A 144 -25.13 -10.01 0.23
CA SER A 144 -26.10 -8.92 0.12
C SER A 144 -25.67 -7.89 -0.92
N ASP A 145 -26.58 -6.98 -1.30
CA ASP A 145 -26.30 -5.94 -2.30
C ASP A 145 -25.19 -4.98 -1.83
N GLU A 146 -25.13 -4.72 -0.52
CA GLU A 146 -24.08 -3.90 0.09
C GLU A 146 -22.71 -4.59 0.05
N GLU A 147 -22.66 -5.86 0.48
CA GLU A 147 -21.42 -6.66 0.48
C GLU A 147 -20.90 -6.90 -0.94
N LEU A 148 -21.80 -7.13 -1.91
CA LEU A 148 -21.43 -7.26 -3.32
C LEU A 148 -20.80 -5.96 -3.85
N GLY A 149 -21.35 -4.83 -3.43
CA GLY A 149 -20.78 -3.53 -3.76
C GLY A 149 -19.40 -3.32 -3.13
N GLN A 150 -19.22 -3.65 -1.86
CA GLN A 150 -17.92 -3.59 -1.17
C GLN A 150 -16.86 -4.46 -1.84
N LEU A 151 -17.22 -5.70 -2.23
CA LEU A 151 -16.34 -6.59 -2.98
C LEU A 151 -15.93 -5.97 -4.33
N THR A 152 -16.87 -5.34 -5.03
CA THR A 152 -16.62 -4.70 -6.33
C THR A 152 -15.61 -3.57 -6.19
N ASP A 153 -15.86 -2.65 -5.25
CA ASP A 153 -14.99 -1.51 -4.99
C ASP A 153 -13.57 -1.97 -4.58
N PHE A 154 -13.49 -2.98 -3.70
CA PHE A 154 -12.22 -3.53 -3.23
C PHE A 154 -11.38 -4.15 -4.35
N ILE A 155 -11.99 -4.97 -5.23
CA ILE A 155 -11.27 -5.58 -6.36
C ILE A 155 -10.71 -4.49 -7.28
N VAL A 156 -11.50 -3.46 -7.60
CA VAL A 156 -11.05 -2.37 -8.47
C VAL A 156 -9.91 -1.58 -7.83
N GLN A 157 -10.03 -1.20 -6.56
CA GLN A 157 -8.99 -0.44 -5.87
C GLN A 157 -7.69 -1.24 -5.70
N SER A 158 -7.77 -2.50 -5.28
CA SER A 158 -6.60 -3.38 -5.11
C SER A 158 -5.85 -3.65 -6.42
N LEU A 159 -6.52 -3.57 -7.57
CA LEU A 159 -5.92 -3.74 -8.89
C LEU A 159 -5.19 -2.50 -9.44
N SER A 160 -5.41 -1.34 -8.83
CA SER A 160 -4.79 -0.07 -9.28
C SER A 160 -3.26 -0.04 -9.08
N VAL A 161 -2.74 -0.85 -8.16
CA VAL A 161 -1.31 -0.91 -7.81
C VAL A 161 -0.47 -1.56 -8.92
N ASN A 162 -0.95 -2.63 -9.55
CA ASN A 162 -0.15 -3.46 -10.47
C ASN A 162 -0.45 -3.19 -11.94
N SER A 163 -0.47 -1.91 -12.32
CA SER A 163 -0.97 -1.46 -13.63
C SER A 163 -0.27 -2.01 -14.86
N PHE A 164 0.95 -2.52 -14.72
CA PHE A 164 1.80 -2.79 -15.87
C PHE A 164 2.33 -4.23 -15.98
N GLU A 165 2.30 -5.05 -14.93
CA GLU A 165 3.03 -6.33 -14.92
C GLU A 165 2.17 -7.60 -14.70
N GLN A 166 1.02 -7.52 -14.04
CA GLN A 166 0.14 -8.67 -13.83
C GLN A 166 -1.05 -8.61 -14.80
N ARG A 167 -1.40 -9.74 -15.43
CA ARG A 167 -2.64 -9.87 -16.21
C ARG A 167 -3.81 -9.77 -15.24
N ARG A 168 -4.29 -8.55 -15.00
CA ARG A 168 -5.24 -8.19 -13.94
C ARG A 168 -6.52 -9.04 -13.87
N ASN A 169 -6.97 -9.63 -14.97
CA ASN A 169 -8.15 -10.51 -14.99
C ASN A 169 -7.91 -11.86 -14.31
N ASP A 170 -6.67 -12.36 -14.35
CA ASP A 170 -6.32 -13.63 -13.70
C ASP A 170 -6.40 -13.43 -12.18
N TYR A 171 -5.94 -12.29 -11.67
CA TYR A 171 -5.97 -11.93 -10.25
C TYR A 171 -7.39 -11.83 -9.67
N SER A 172 -8.28 -11.06 -10.29
CA SER A 172 -9.66 -10.93 -9.79
C SER A 172 -10.38 -12.28 -9.81
N THR A 173 -10.17 -13.06 -10.86
CA THR A 173 -10.74 -14.42 -10.97
C THR A 173 -10.19 -15.36 -9.90
N GLU A 174 -8.89 -15.31 -9.60
CA GLU A 174 -8.26 -16.09 -8.53
C GLU A 174 -8.83 -15.74 -7.16
N LEU A 175 -8.96 -14.44 -6.85
CA LEU A 175 -9.58 -13.97 -5.61
C LEU A 175 -11.02 -14.47 -5.48
N ILE A 176 -11.83 -14.28 -6.52
CA ILE A 176 -13.23 -14.72 -6.54
C ILE A 176 -13.33 -16.25 -6.34
N ASN A 177 -12.49 -17.02 -7.02
CA ASN A 177 -12.46 -18.48 -6.85
C ASN A 177 -12.14 -18.89 -5.42
N LYS A 178 -11.24 -18.16 -4.77
CA LYS A 178 -10.85 -18.42 -3.39
C LYS A 178 -11.96 -18.07 -2.41
N LEU A 179 -12.61 -16.92 -2.60
CA LEU A 179 -13.80 -16.50 -1.83
C LEU A 179 -14.95 -17.50 -1.98
N ASN A 180 -15.17 -18.03 -3.19
CA ASN A 180 -16.21 -19.04 -3.43
C ASN A 180 -16.00 -20.31 -2.58
N GLY A 181 -14.74 -20.67 -2.31
CA GLY A 181 -14.40 -21.84 -1.50
C GLY A 181 -14.57 -21.65 0.01
N MET A 182 -14.81 -20.43 0.49
CA MET A 182 -14.98 -20.13 1.92
C MET A 182 -16.38 -20.51 2.41
N SER A 183 -16.52 -20.79 3.71
CA SER A 183 -17.82 -20.87 4.38
C SER A 183 -18.52 -19.51 4.38
N ASP A 184 -19.86 -19.48 4.55
CA ASP A 184 -20.63 -18.23 4.50
C ASP A 184 -20.18 -17.22 5.56
N GLU A 185 -19.87 -17.70 6.77
CA GLU A 185 -19.36 -16.88 7.87
C GLU A 185 -18.01 -16.25 7.52
N VAL A 186 -17.04 -17.05 7.06
CA VAL A 186 -15.70 -16.57 6.69
C VAL A 186 -15.77 -15.63 5.49
N LEU A 187 -16.64 -15.91 4.52
CA LEU A 187 -16.85 -15.05 3.36
C LEU A 187 -17.33 -13.66 3.80
N GLN A 188 -18.42 -13.59 4.56
CA GLN A 188 -19.00 -12.32 5.03
C GLN A 188 -18.00 -11.51 5.85
N ASP A 189 -17.30 -12.16 6.78
CA ASP A 189 -16.30 -11.55 7.63
C ASP A 189 -15.08 -11.05 6.83
N THR A 190 -14.67 -11.79 5.80
CA THR A 190 -13.61 -11.36 4.87
C THR A 190 -14.05 -10.14 4.04
N ILE A 191 -15.29 -10.09 3.55
CA ILE A 191 -15.81 -8.91 2.83
C ILE A 191 -15.91 -7.69 3.75
N GLN A 192 -16.37 -7.87 4.99
CA GLN A 192 -16.39 -6.80 5.98
C GLN A 192 -14.97 -6.27 6.25
N THR A 193 -13.98 -7.16 6.33
CA THR A 193 -12.58 -6.80 6.51
C THR A 193 -12.05 -6.03 5.30
N MET A 194 -12.36 -6.46 4.07
CA MET A 194 -12.04 -5.71 2.84
C MET A 194 -12.54 -4.27 2.90
N SER A 195 -13.81 -4.07 3.29
CA SER A 195 -14.38 -2.73 3.45
C SER A 195 -13.68 -1.90 4.53
N LYS A 196 -13.25 -2.53 5.63
CA LYS A 196 -12.56 -1.84 6.72
C LYS A 196 -11.14 -1.43 6.34
N LEU A 197 -10.43 -2.28 5.61
CA LEU A 197 -9.10 -1.95 5.09
C LEU A 197 -9.16 -0.83 4.05
N MET A 198 -10.22 -0.78 3.22
CA MET A 198 -10.45 0.37 2.33
C MET A 198 -10.66 1.66 3.10
N GLU A 199 -11.47 1.64 4.16
CA GLU A 199 -11.66 2.81 5.02
C GLU A 199 -10.33 3.26 5.68
N GLN A 200 -9.51 2.32 6.15
CA GLN A 200 -8.18 2.63 6.70
C GLN A 200 -7.27 3.24 5.62
N ALA A 201 -7.25 2.67 4.42
CA ALA A 201 -6.48 3.14 3.29
C ALA A 201 -6.90 4.57 2.86
N ASP A 202 -8.20 4.83 2.74
CA ASP A 202 -8.72 6.15 2.37
C ASP A 202 -8.42 7.23 3.43
N ASN A 203 -8.38 6.84 4.71
CA ASN A 203 -8.12 7.75 5.81
C ASN A 203 -6.63 7.97 6.11
N LYS A 204 -5.73 7.09 5.63
CA LYS A 204 -4.30 7.21 5.88
C LYS A 204 -3.72 8.36 5.05
N VAL A 205 -3.22 9.36 5.75
CA VAL A 205 -2.42 10.45 5.18
C VAL A 205 -0.97 10.19 5.51
N PHE A 206 -0.14 10.00 4.48
CA PHE A 206 1.31 10.01 4.64
C PHE A 206 1.78 11.46 4.68
N GLU A 207 2.30 11.87 5.83
CA GLU A 207 2.88 13.21 5.99
C GLU A 207 4.35 13.19 5.57
N ASP A 208 4.75 14.20 4.81
CA ASP A 208 6.16 14.49 4.59
C ASP A 208 6.76 15.00 5.92
N PRO A 209 8.00 14.63 6.25
CA PRO A 209 8.64 15.12 7.46
C PRO A 209 8.82 16.64 7.41
N VAL A 210 8.87 17.29 8.57
CA VAL A 210 9.08 18.73 8.65
C VAL A 210 10.52 19.05 8.30
N PHE A 211 10.72 19.66 7.12
CA PHE A 211 12.04 20.02 6.65
C PHE A 211 12.50 21.36 7.21
N PRO A 212 13.76 21.47 7.70
CA PRO A 212 14.34 22.74 8.07
C PRO A 212 14.34 23.73 6.89
N PRO A 213 14.09 25.04 7.11
CA PRO A 213 13.99 26.03 6.03
C PRO A 213 15.22 26.13 5.14
N TYR A 214 16.40 25.74 5.64
CA TYR A 214 17.65 25.77 4.88
C TYR A 214 17.79 24.63 3.87
N LEU A 215 16.94 23.61 3.94
CA LEU A 215 16.87 22.46 3.03
C LEU A 215 15.77 22.66 1.96
N LEU A 216 15.08 23.80 1.97
CA LEU A 216 13.92 24.06 1.12
C LEU A 216 14.23 25.14 0.07
N ASP A 217 13.72 24.93 -1.14
CA ASP A 217 13.71 25.94 -2.21
C ASP A 217 12.61 27.01 -1.98
N GLU A 218 12.49 27.95 -2.91
CA GLU A 218 11.50 29.03 -2.86
C GLU A 218 10.03 28.52 -2.91
N ASP A 219 9.83 27.30 -3.42
CA ASP A 219 8.52 26.63 -3.51
C ASP A 219 8.24 25.73 -2.30
N GLY A 220 9.15 25.67 -1.32
CA GLY A 220 9.02 24.84 -0.11
C GLY A 220 9.31 23.37 -0.37
N ARG A 221 10.03 23.03 -1.44
CA ARG A 221 10.44 21.66 -1.77
C ARG A 221 11.86 21.41 -1.34
N VAL A 222 12.16 20.16 -1.00
CA VAL A 222 13.51 19.73 -0.65
C VAL A 222 14.48 19.99 -1.80
N ASP A 223 15.52 20.78 -1.54
CA ASP A 223 16.60 21.10 -2.47
C ASP A 223 17.89 20.39 -2.03
N THR A 224 18.39 19.49 -2.88
CA THR A 224 19.54 18.63 -2.58
C THR A 224 20.56 18.66 -3.72
N ASP A 225 21.84 18.80 -3.37
CA ASP A 225 22.97 18.82 -4.31
C ASP A 225 23.34 17.42 -4.81
N LEU A 226 23.02 16.37 -4.05
CA LEU A 226 23.22 14.98 -4.42
C LEU A 226 22.07 14.11 -3.90
N GLN A 227 21.53 13.26 -4.78
CA GLN A 227 20.53 12.26 -4.44
C GLN A 227 21.07 10.87 -4.78
N TYR A 228 21.01 9.97 -3.81
CA TYR A 228 21.28 8.55 -4.03
C TYR A 228 20.07 7.74 -3.66
N THR A 229 19.60 6.92 -4.60
CA THR A 229 18.49 5.99 -4.41
C THR A 229 19.02 4.57 -4.54
N GLU A 230 18.74 3.72 -3.56
CA GLU A 230 19.08 2.29 -3.64
C GLU A 230 18.18 1.52 -4.59
N SER A 231 16.94 1.98 -4.74
CA SER A 231 15.93 1.38 -5.61
C SER A 231 16.22 1.68 -7.08
N GLY A 232 15.95 0.72 -7.96
CA GLY A 232 16.03 0.94 -9.40
C GLY A 232 14.94 1.90 -9.89
N ILE A 233 15.20 2.61 -11.00
CA ILE A 233 14.21 3.51 -11.64
C ILE A 233 12.87 2.78 -11.95
N PHE A 234 12.91 1.47 -12.18
CA PHE A 234 11.73 0.64 -12.41
C PHE A 234 10.98 0.25 -11.12
N GLU A 235 11.67 0.17 -9.98
CA GLU A 235 11.02 -0.04 -8.68
C GLU A 235 10.23 1.22 -8.29
N HIS A 236 10.75 2.42 -8.60
CA HIS A 236 10.01 3.67 -8.43
C HIS A 236 8.66 3.68 -9.19
N VAL A 237 8.61 3.11 -10.40
CA VAL A 237 7.36 3.06 -11.21
C VAL A 237 6.34 2.08 -10.64
N ASN A 238 6.78 0.97 -10.03
CA ASN A 238 5.91 0.03 -9.31
C ASN A 238 5.49 0.54 -7.91
N THR A 239 6.26 1.43 -7.27
CA THR A 239 5.88 2.09 -5.99
C THR A 239 4.94 3.28 -6.15
N TYR A 240 4.69 3.78 -7.37
CA TYR A 240 3.69 4.85 -7.59
C TYR A 240 2.24 4.36 -7.58
N GLY A 241 2.00 3.05 -7.37
CA GLY A 241 0.72 2.59 -6.87
C GLY A 241 0.56 3.10 -5.44
N ASP A 242 -0.42 3.99 -5.23
CA ASP A 242 -0.78 4.57 -3.94
C ASP A 242 -0.52 3.59 -2.79
N MET A 243 0.37 3.94 -1.86
CA MET A 243 0.73 3.09 -0.71
C MET A 243 -0.51 2.64 0.05
N ASN A 244 -1.58 3.43 0.01
CA ASN A 244 -2.90 3.06 0.55
C ASN A 244 -3.50 1.84 -0.17
N ASN A 245 -3.40 1.79 -1.49
CA ASN A 245 -3.90 0.66 -2.30
C ASN A 245 -3.00 -0.58 -2.19
N GLN A 246 -1.72 -0.44 -1.79
CA GLN A 246 -0.84 -1.59 -1.54
C GLN A 246 -1.34 -2.47 -0.39
N LEU A 247 -1.94 -1.87 0.66
CA LEU A 247 -2.59 -2.64 1.73
C LEU A 247 -3.71 -3.54 1.18
N LEU A 248 -4.53 -3.00 0.27
CA LEU A 248 -5.65 -3.74 -0.34
C LEU A 248 -5.14 -4.86 -1.26
N ASN A 249 -4.09 -4.57 -2.05
CA ASN A 249 -3.46 -5.58 -2.90
C ASN A 249 -2.92 -6.74 -2.06
N ASP A 250 -2.15 -6.42 -1.01
CA ASP A 250 -1.56 -7.45 -0.16
C ASP A 250 -2.62 -8.25 0.59
N PHE A 251 -3.75 -7.64 0.96
CA PHE A 251 -4.83 -8.37 1.62
C PHE A 251 -5.49 -9.36 0.66
N ALA A 252 -5.72 -8.98 -0.59
CA ALA A 252 -6.22 -9.94 -1.57
C ALA A 252 -5.19 -11.02 -1.92
N GLN A 253 -3.89 -10.71 -1.97
CA GLN A 253 -2.85 -11.74 -2.12
C GLN A 253 -2.81 -12.70 -0.93
N PHE A 254 -3.00 -12.19 0.29
CA PHE A 254 -3.15 -13.00 1.49
C PHE A 254 -4.37 -13.92 1.38
N VAL A 255 -5.52 -13.40 0.95
CA VAL A 255 -6.73 -14.21 0.72
C VAL A 255 -6.49 -15.28 -0.34
N ILE A 256 -5.95 -14.92 -1.51
CA ILE A 256 -5.66 -15.85 -2.62
C ILE A 256 -4.72 -16.97 -2.15
N SER A 257 -3.61 -16.59 -1.53
CA SER A 257 -2.59 -17.52 -1.06
C SER A 257 -2.98 -18.25 0.22
N ASN A 258 -4.14 -17.91 0.81
CA ASN A 258 -4.55 -18.26 2.17
C ASN A 258 -4.11 -19.67 2.56
N LYS A 259 -3.31 -19.68 3.63
CA LYS A 259 -2.67 -20.85 4.20
C LYS A 259 -3.19 -21.15 5.62
N PHE A 260 -4.12 -20.35 6.11
CA PHE A 260 -4.73 -20.42 7.42
C PHE A 260 -6.06 -21.17 7.37
N SER A 261 -6.46 -21.73 8.49
CA SER A 261 -7.79 -22.33 8.68
C SER A 261 -8.87 -21.26 8.81
N ASP A 262 -10.12 -21.63 8.58
CA ASP A 262 -11.28 -20.75 8.72
C ASP A 262 -11.30 -20.01 10.08
N GLY A 263 -11.00 -20.69 11.19
CA GLY A 263 -10.95 -20.05 12.52
C GLY A 263 -9.83 -19.02 12.64
N GLU A 264 -8.63 -19.32 12.12
CA GLU A 264 -7.51 -18.38 12.13
C GLU A 264 -7.78 -17.16 11.24
N ILE A 265 -8.52 -17.33 10.13
CA ILE A 265 -8.92 -16.21 9.26
C ILE A 265 -9.90 -15.29 9.99
N LEU A 266 -10.90 -15.85 10.68
CA LEU A 266 -11.84 -15.06 11.48
C LEU A 266 -11.12 -14.27 12.58
N ASP A 267 -10.15 -14.89 13.25
CA ASP A 267 -9.34 -14.22 14.28
C ASP A 267 -8.48 -13.08 13.68
N LEU A 268 -7.86 -13.30 12.52
CA LEU A 268 -7.09 -12.27 11.81
C LEU A 268 -7.96 -11.11 11.33
N ASN A 269 -9.12 -11.42 10.74
CA ASN A 269 -10.09 -10.43 10.29
C ASN A 269 -10.60 -9.57 11.45
N ALA A 270 -10.93 -10.18 12.59
CA ALA A 270 -11.31 -9.45 13.79
C ALA A 270 -10.23 -8.44 14.21
N LYS A 271 -8.95 -8.82 14.12
CA LYS A 271 -7.81 -7.93 14.41
C LYS A 271 -7.65 -6.81 13.39
N PHE A 272 -7.78 -7.10 12.09
CA PHE A 272 -7.75 -6.09 11.03
C PHE A 272 -8.85 -5.03 11.20
N VAL A 273 -10.06 -5.45 11.60
CA VAL A 273 -11.21 -4.55 11.78
C VAL A 273 -10.99 -3.56 12.93
N SER A 274 -10.31 -3.96 14.01
CA SER A 274 -10.01 -3.10 15.16
C SER A 274 -8.73 -2.27 15.02
N ALA A 275 -7.82 -2.68 14.14
CA ALA A 275 -6.50 -2.08 13.97
C ALA A 275 -6.53 -0.77 13.18
N ASP A 276 -5.48 0.05 13.34
CA ASP A 276 -5.19 1.15 12.42
C ASP A 276 -4.46 0.67 11.15
N PHE A 277 -4.24 1.58 10.20
CA PHE A 277 -3.60 1.26 8.92
C PHE A 277 -2.21 0.60 9.09
N ASP A 278 -1.37 1.16 9.97
CA ASP A 278 0.00 0.69 10.16
C ASP A 278 0.01 -0.69 10.84
N THR A 279 -0.83 -0.90 11.84
CA THR A 279 -0.98 -2.19 12.51
C THR A 279 -1.49 -3.25 11.53
N SER A 280 -2.53 -2.94 10.74
CA SER A 280 -3.04 -3.83 9.69
C SER A 280 -1.95 -4.17 8.67
N ARG A 281 -1.18 -3.18 8.22
CA ARG A 281 -0.09 -3.38 7.27
C ARG A 281 0.97 -4.34 7.80
N GLY A 282 1.46 -4.13 9.02
CA GLY A 282 2.49 -5.00 9.60
C GLY A 282 1.98 -6.41 9.93
N LEU A 283 0.74 -6.53 10.38
CA LEU A 283 0.10 -7.82 10.66
C LEU A 283 -0.08 -8.65 9.39
N LEU A 284 -0.55 -8.03 8.31
CA LEU A 284 -0.73 -8.66 7.01
C LEU A 284 0.60 -9.13 6.42
N ASP A 285 1.64 -8.31 6.52
CA ASP A 285 2.99 -8.63 6.04
C ASP A 285 3.54 -9.87 6.77
N MET A 286 3.43 -9.89 8.10
CA MET A 286 3.84 -11.03 8.90
C MET A 286 3.00 -12.29 8.63
N ALA A 287 1.67 -12.15 8.53
CA ALA A 287 0.78 -13.28 8.23
C ALA A 287 1.08 -13.89 6.84
N THR A 288 1.48 -13.08 5.87
CA THR A 288 1.82 -13.53 4.52
C THR A 288 3.15 -14.30 4.49
N LEU A 289 4.14 -13.83 5.25
CA LEU A 289 5.52 -14.33 5.24
C LEU A 289 5.82 -15.41 6.30
N VAL A 290 4.97 -15.59 7.31
CA VAL A 290 5.17 -16.61 8.36
C VAL A 290 5.14 -18.04 7.80
N LYS A 291 6.10 -18.86 8.26
CA LYS A 291 6.21 -20.26 7.83
C LYS A 291 5.18 -21.14 8.54
N PRO A 292 4.76 -22.26 7.92
CA PRO A 292 3.74 -23.14 8.51
C PRO A 292 4.02 -23.59 9.94
N ASN A 293 5.27 -23.85 10.30
CA ASN A 293 5.65 -24.32 11.64
C ASN A 293 5.61 -23.23 12.71
N ASP A 294 5.61 -21.95 12.31
CA ASP A 294 5.70 -20.79 13.20
C ASP A 294 4.32 -20.12 13.38
N ARG A 295 3.27 -20.64 12.72
CA ARG A 295 1.93 -20.03 12.68
C ARG A 295 1.23 -20.03 14.02
N THR A 296 1.30 -21.14 14.76
CA THR A 296 0.66 -21.23 16.08
C THR A 296 1.20 -20.15 17.00
N SER A 297 2.53 -20.03 17.09
CA SER A 297 3.19 -19.01 17.90
C SER A 297 2.89 -17.59 17.40
N PHE A 298 2.77 -17.38 16.09
CA PHE A 298 2.29 -16.10 15.54
C PHE A 298 0.86 -15.76 15.99
N MET A 299 -0.07 -16.72 15.92
CA MET A 299 -1.46 -16.51 16.36
C MET A 299 -1.57 -16.29 17.87
N GLU A 300 -0.75 -17.00 18.66
CA GLU A 300 -0.65 -16.79 20.12
C GLU A 300 -0.13 -15.38 20.43
N MET A 301 0.96 -14.95 19.78
CA MET A 301 1.49 -13.58 19.90
C MET A 301 0.45 -12.52 19.52
N LEU A 302 -0.29 -12.74 18.43
CA LEU A 302 -1.35 -11.85 17.99
C LEU A 302 -2.51 -11.75 19.00
N SER A 303 -2.81 -12.85 19.69
CA SER A 303 -3.87 -12.86 20.71
C SER A 303 -3.51 -12.04 21.95
N GLU A 304 -2.22 -11.92 22.27
CA GLU A 304 -1.71 -11.18 23.41
C GLU A 304 -1.47 -9.69 23.13
N ILE A 305 -1.17 -9.34 21.88
CA ILE A 305 -0.89 -7.95 21.54
C ILE A 305 -2.16 -7.08 21.61
N ASP A 306 -1.99 -5.88 22.17
CA ASP A 306 -2.98 -4.83 22.07
C ASP A 306 -2.84 -4.13 20.71
N THR A 307 -3.72 -4.48 19.76
CA THR A 307 -3.74 -3.87 18.43
C THR A 307 -4.36 -2.47 18.41
N GLU A 308 -4.95 -2.02 19.52
CA GLU A 308 -5.48 -0.66 19.66
C GLU A 308 -4.40 0.32 20.16
N GLU A 309 -3.28 -0.18 20.70
CA GLU A 309 -2.17 0.65 21.18
C GLU A 309 -1.38 1.25 19.98
N PRO A 310 -1.30 2.59 19.88
CA PRO A 310 -0.49 3.25 18.86
C PRO A 310 0.99 2.88 19.03
N GLY A 311 1.61 2.35 17.98
CA GLY A 311 3.03 1.98 18.02
C GLY A 311 3.34 0.59 18.58
N ASN A 312 2.33 -0.29 18.64
CA ASN A 312 2.52 -1.72 18.89
C ASN A 312 3.50 -2.37 17.87
N LEU A 313 3.92 -3.61 18.15
CA LEU A 313 4.88 -4.34 17.31
C LEU A 313 4.52 -4.33 15.83
N PHE A 314 3.26 -4.60 15.47
CA PHE A 314 2.86 -4.66 14.07
C PHE A 314 2.88 -3.28 13.43
N ALA A 315 2.44 -2.23 14.12
CA ALA A 315 2.57 -0.86 13.64
C ALA A 315 4.04 -0.50 13.35
N ARG A 316 4.98 -0.91 14.20
CA ARG A 316 6.42 -0.70 13.96
C ARG A 316 6.94 -1.51 12.77
N LEU A 317 6.55 -2.78 12.66
CA LEU A 317 6.97 -3.63 11.54
C LEU A 317 6.49 -3.10 10.19
N SER A 318 5.35 -2.40 10.14
CA SER A 318 4.84 -1.81 8.90
C SER A 318 5.82 -0.83 8.25
N LYS A 319 6.58 -0.09 9.07
CA LYS A 319 7.56 0.90 8.62
C LYS A 319 8.66 0.34 7.74
N LEU A 320 8.93 -0.97 7.85
CA LEU A 320 9.88 -1.68 6.96
C LEU A 320 9.46 -1.61 5.48
N ASN A 321 8.18 -1.35 5.21
CA ASN A 321 7.62 -1.23 3.87
C ASN A 321 7.63 0.20 3.32
N TYR A 322 7.93 1.22 4.13
CA TYR A 322 7.74 2.61 3.74
C TYR A 322 9.06 3.25 3.30
N GLU A 323 9.09 3.84 2.10
CA GLU A 323 10.29 4.47 1.55
C GLU A 323 10.70 5.73 2.34
N ASN A 324 9.73 6.52 2.81
CA ASN A 324 9.99 7.70 3.63
C ASN A 324 10.69 7.36 4.96
N GLU A 325 10.35 6.23 5.59
CA GLU A 325 10.99 5.73 6.81
C GLU A 325 12.44 5.25 6.58
N ASN A 326 12.83 5.05 5.31
CA ASN A 326 14.18 4.68 4.89
C ASN A 326 14.95 5.85 4.26
N THR A 327 14.39 7.07 4.30
CA THR A 327 15.01 8.26 3.73
C THR A 327 15.79 9.03 4.80
N GLU A 328 17.04 9.37 4.50
CA GLU A 328 17.93 10.08 5.41
C GLU A 328 18.57 11.30 4.72
N TYR A 329 18.80 12.35 5.51
CA TYR A 329 19.33 13.62 5.01
C TYR A 329 20.66 13.93 5.67
N PHE A 330 21.60 14.44 4.89
CA PHE A 330 22.93 14.80 5.35
C PHE A 330 23.35 16.18 4.85
N LYS A 331 24.26 16.81 5.58
CA LYS A 331 24.94 18.05 5.19
C LYS A 331 26.45 17.88 5.21
N THR A 332 27.14 18.49 4.27
CA THR A 332 28.61 18.60 4.29
C THR A 332 29.06 19.84 5.07
N ASN A 333 30.35 19.95 5.36
CA ASN A 333 30.94 21.18 5.94
C ASN A 333 30.70 22.43 5.07
N ASN A 334 30.48 22.26 3.77
CA ASN A 334 30.27 23.35 2.81
C ASN A 334 28.80 23.73 2.65
N GLN A 335 27.89 23.18 3.49
CA GLN A 335 26.44 23.36 3.37
C GLN A 335 25.87 22.78 2.05
N GLU A 336 26.49 21.73 1.52
CA GLU A 336 25.89 20.93 0.45
C GLU A 336 24.99 19.87 1.10
N TYR A 337 23.80 19.68 0.56
CA TYR A 337 22.77 18.80 1.10
C TYR A 337 22.61 17.54 0.27
N ILE A 338 22.50 16.41 0.96
CA ILE A 338 22.49 15.10 0.34
C ILE A 338 21.25 14.34 0.82
N LYS A 339 20.50 13.79 -0.13
CA LYS A 339 19.38 12.88 0.13
C LYS A 339 19.82 11.44 -0.13
N PHE A 340 19.59 10.59 0.86
CA PHE A 340 19.71 9.15 0.73
C PHE A 340 18.32 8.53 0.79
N GLU A 341 17.90 7.81 -0.25
CA GLU A 341 16.66 7.03 -0.30
C GLU A 341 17.03 5.55 -0.22
N GLY A 342 16.92 4.98 0.97
CA GLY A 342 17.08 3.54 1.17
C GLY A 342 15.87 2.79 0.63
N LYS A 343 16.10 1.59 0.09
CA LYS A 343 14.99 0.74 -0.33
C LYS A 343 14.21 0.22 0.90
N PRO A 344 12.91 -0.08 0.78
CA PRO A 344 12.19 -0.88 1.79
C PRO A 344 12.80 -2.27 1.99
N ALA A 345 12.51 -2.93 3.12
CA ALA A 345 13.01 -4.27 3.40
C ALA A 345 12.38 -5.29 2.47
N ASP A 346 13.21 -6.17 1.88
CA ASP A 346 12.69 -7.23 1.02
C ASP A 346 12.08 -8.39 1.82
N ASP A 347 11.31 -9.26 1.15
CA ASP A 347 10.62 -10.38 1.79
C ASP A 347 11.57 -11.35 2.52
N ASN A 348 12.83 -11.48 2.08
CA ASN A 348 13.79 -12.35 2.77
C ASN A 348 14.27 -11.71 4.07
N GLU A 349 14.55 -10.40 4.05
CA GLU A 349 14.89 -9.62 5.24
C GLU A 349 13.75 -9.66 6.26
N LYS A 350 12.52 -9.39 5.82
CA LYS A 350 11.31 -9.41 6.65
C LYS A 350 11.01 -10.81 7.18
N SER A 351 11.04 -11.85 6.35
CA SER A 351 10.81 -13.23 6.79
C SER A 351 11.86 -13.69 7.81
N ARG A 352 13.13 -13.24 7.68
CA ARG A 352 14.17 -13.50 8.68
C ARG A 352 13.83 -12.81 10.00
N LEU A 353 13.45 -11.53 9.98
CA LEU A 353 13.07 -10.79 11.18
C LEU A 353 11.86 -11.43 11.87
N TYR A 354 10.78 -11.71 11.14
CA TYR A 354 9.56 -12.29 11.70
C TYR A 354 9.80 -13.64 12.36
N LYS A 355 10.62 -14.49 11.75
CA LYS A 355 11.04 -15.75 12.37
C LYS A 355 11.73 -15.52 13.72
N GLN A 356 12.54 -14.47 13.81
CA GLN A 356 13.28 -14.15 15.02
C GLN A 356 12.36 -13.54 16.09
N LEU A 357 11.41 -12.69 15.71
CA LEU A 357 10.38 -12.18 16.62
C LEU A 357 9.51 -13.31 17.18
N ILE A 358 9.14 -14.30 16.36
CA ILE A 358 8.39 -15.48 16.83
C ILE A 358 9.22 -16.28 17.83
N LYS A 359 10.51 -16.53 17.53
CA LYS A 359 11.41 -17.17 18.51
C LYS A 359 11.57 -16.35 19.79
N ALA A 360 11.61 -15.03 19.68
CA ALA A 360 11.70 -14.13 20.83
C ALA A 360 10.46 -14.31 21.71
N TYR A 361 9.28 -14.29 21.10
CA TYR A 361 8.01 -14.54 21.77
C TYR A 361 7.99 -15.92 22.44
N GLU A 362 8.38 -16.99 21.73
CA GLU A 362 8.41 -18.35 22.27
C GLU A 362 9.35 -18.49 23.49
N ASN A 363 10.48 -17.79 23.48
CA ASN A 363 11.52 -17.93 24.51
C ASN A 363 11.37 -16.95 25.68
N GLN A 364 10.89 -15.74 25.43
CA GLN A 364 10.89 -14.63 26.40
C GLN A 364 9.49 -14.02 26.63
N GLY A 365 8.53 -14.24 25.72
CA GLY A 365 7.17 -13.70 25.80
C GLY A 365 7.05 -12.24 25.33
N LEU A 366 5.80 -11.79 25.17
CA LEU A 366 5.49 -10.47 24.62
C LEU A 366 5.98 -9.31 25.52
N GLY A 367 5.96 -9.47 26.85
CA GLY A 367 6.42 -8.44 27.78
C GLY A 367 7.88 -8.04 27.54
N TRP A 368 8.76 -9.02 27.33
CA TRP A 368 10.16 -8.76 27.01
C TRP A 368 10.32 -8.05 25.65
N MET A 369 9.49 -8.41 24.67
CA MET A 369 9.52 -7.75 23.36
C MET A 369 9.06 -6.29 23.47
N ASN A 370 8.09 -6.00 24.33
CA ASN A 370 7.65 -4.62 24.60
C ASN A 370 8.76 -3.80 25.23
N ASP A 371 9.50 -4.35 26.21
CA ASP A 371 10.67 -3.68 26.79
C ASP A 371 11.72 -3.35 25.71
N VAL A 372 11.97 -4.28 24.78
CA VAL A 372 12.90 -4.07 23.66
C VAL A 372 12.42 -2.95 22.73
N MET A 373 11.12 -2.88 22.46
CA MET A 373 10.55 -1.83 21.61
C MET A 373 10.57 -0.45 22.29
N GLU A 374 10.31 -0.38 23.59
CA GLU A 374 10.36 0.86 24.37
C GLU A 374 11.78 1.46 24.30
N GLU A 375 12.80 0.65 24.56
CA GLU A 375 14.20 1.07 24.53
C GLU A 375 14.72 1.40 23.11
N SER A 376 14.11 0.84 22.06
CA SER A 376 14.49 1.11 20.67
C SER A 376 13.80 2.33 20.05
N GLN A 377 12.96 3.03 20.80
CA GLN A 377 12.14 4.11 20.25
C GLN A 377 12.99 5.21 19.59
N GLY A 378 12.58 5.64 18.39
CA GLY A 378 13.26 6.69 17.63
C GLY A 378 14.49 6.22 16.85
N MET A 379 14.81 4.91 16.88
CA MET A 379 15.83 4.35 16.01
C MET A 379 15.40 4.34 14.55
N PRO A 380 16.37 4.40 13.62
CA PRO A 380 16.09 4.12 12.22
C PRO A 380 15.54 2.71 12.06
N VAL A 381 14.47 2.57 11.28
CA VAL A 381 13.76 1.30 11.06
C VAL A 381 14.70 0.18 10.59
N ARG A 382 15.67 0.51 9.74
CA ARG A 382 16.70 -0.44 9.29
C ARG A 382 17.68 -0.87 10.39
N ALA A 383 17.99 0.03 11.33
CA ALA A 383 18.83 -0.30 12.47
C ALA A 383 18.09 -1.18 13.49
N GLU A 384 16.76 -1.04 13.60
CA GLU A 384 15.94 -1.92 14.46
C GLU A 384 16.02 -3.39 14.01
N LEU A 385 16.11 -3.66 12.70
CA LEU A 385 16.30 -5.02 12.18
C LEU A 385 17.61 -5.65 12.68
N ASP A 386 18.72 -4.92 12.62
CA ASP A 386 20.02 -5.39 13.10
C ASP A 386 20.04 -5.52 14.63
N MET A 387 19.33 -4.63 15.34
CA MET A 387 19.14 -4.72 16.78
C MET A 387 18.42 -5.99 17.19
N TRP A 388 17.26 -6.29 16.59
CA TRP A 388 16.51 -7.51 16.87
C TRP A 388 17.34 -8.77 16.63
N LEU A 389 18.15 -8.78 15.57
CA LEU A 389 19.05 -9.90 15.29
C LEU A 389 20.14 -10.04 16.35
N SER A 390 20.74 -8.93 16.77
CA SER A 390 21.84 -8.92 17.74
C SER A 390 21.37 -9.31 19.14
N VAL A 391 20.26 -8.74 19.62
CA VAL A 391 19.75 -9.05 20.96
C VAL A 391 19.34 -10.51 21.08
N LEU A 392 18.77 -11.09 20.03
CA LEU A 392 18.36 -12.49 20.04
C LEU A 392 19.54 -13.46 19.96
N GLU A 393 20.59 -13.12 19.22
CA GLU A 393 21.84 -13.87 19.23
C GLU A 393 22.43 -13.90 20.64
N ASP A 394 22.52 -12.75 21.33
CA ASP A 394 23.04 -12.68 22.70
C ASP A 394 22.16 -13.41 23.73
N VAL A 395 20.84 -13.40 23.54
CA VAL A 395 19.89 -14.19 24.36
C VAL A 395 20.13 -15.69 24.17
N GLU A 396 20.35 -16.14 22.94
CA GLU A 396 20.65 -17.55 22.63
C GLU A 396 22.02 -17.96 23.20
N GLU A 397 23.04 -17.10 23.10
CA GLU A 397 24.40 -17.38 23.58
C GLU A 397 24.55 -17.30 25.11
N ASN A 398 23.84 -16.37 25.75
CA ASN A 398 23.94 -16.13 27.19
C ASN A 398 22.58 -15.86 27.85
N PRO A 399 21.70 -16.88 27.93
CA PRO A 399 20.34 -16.70 28.44
C PRO A 399 20.29 -16.25 29.91
N GLU A 400 21.32 -16.55 30.72
CA GLU A 400 21.38 -16.12 32.12
C GLU A 400 21.51 -14.60 32.29
N ALA A 401 22.08 -13.91 31.29
CA ALA A 401 22.19 -12.45 31.31
C ALA A 401 20.82 -11.76 31.15
N PHE A 402 19.85 -12.44 30.54
CA PHE A 402 18.53 -11.90 30.21
C PHE A 402 17.42 -12.32 31.20
N LYS A 403 17.78 -12.92 32.34
CA LYS A 403 16.81 -13.30 33.37
C LYS A 403 16.43 -12.19 34.34
N ARG A 404 17.16 -11.06 34.33
CA ARG A 404 16.89 -9.93 35.22
C ARG A 404 15.93 -8.95 34.55
N SER A 405 15.15 -8.25 35.36
CA SER A 405 14.17 -7.28 34.87
C SER A 405 14.82 -6.10 34.14
N ASP A 406 16.07 -5.76 34.47
CA ASP A 406 16.85 -4.66 33.87
C ASP A 406 17.75 -5.12 32.71
N SER A 407 17.60 -6.36 32.25
CA SER A 407 18.53 -6.96 31.29
C SER A 407 18.42 -6.38 29.89
N VAL A 408 17.20 -6.03 29.44
CA VAL A 408 16.99 -5.36 28.15
C VAL A 408 17.60 -3.96 28.17
N GLU A 409 17.23 -3.13 29.15
CA GLU A 409 17.78 -1.79 29.36
C GLU A 409 19.32 -1.82 29.37
N THR A 410 19.90 -2.69 30.20
CA THR A 410 21.37 -2.84 30.28
C THR A 410 21.99 -3.25 28.95
N TRP A 411 21.34 -4.15 28.20
CA TRP A 411 21.85 -4.55 26.89
C TRP A 411 21.78 -3.40 25.88
N MET A 412 20.67 -2.66 25.87
CA MET A 412 20.45 -1.53 24.98
C MET A 412 21.47 -0.41 25.22
N GLU A 413 21.69 -0.02 26.48
CA GLU A 413 22.69 0.99 26.87
C GLU A 413 24.10 0.69 26.31
N ASN A 414 24.46 -0.60 26.24
CA ASN A 414 25.80 -1.02 25.83
C ASN A 414 25.95 -1.21 24.31
N ASN A 415 24.87 -1.48 23.59
CA ASN A 415 24.95 -1.95 22.19
C ASN A 415 24.29 -0.99 21.18
N LEU A 416 23.24 -0.27 21.58
CA LEU A 416 22.37 0.44 20.64
C LEU A 416 23.10 1.51 19.82
N ALA A 417 23.91 2.32 20.50
CA ALA A 417 24.70 3.38 19.86
C ALA A 417 25.67 2.82 18.80
N GLY A 418 26.24 1.63 19.04
CA GLY A 418 27.12 0.96 18.09
C GLY A 418 26.37 0.51 16.83
N ILE A 419 25.17 -0.07 17.01
CA ILE A 419 24.31 -0.54 15.91
C ILE A 419 23.89 0.64 15.03
N VAL A 420 23.38 1.72 15.65
CA VAL A 420 22.98 2.94 14.94
C VAL A 420 24.17 3.57 14.21
N SER A 421 25.34 3.63 14.86
CA SER A 421 26.56 4.14 14.22
C SER A 421 26.98 3.31 13.00
N ASN A 422 26.88 1.98 13.08
CA ASN A 422 27.21 1.09 11.98
C ASN A 422 26.26 1.27 10.79
N TYR A 423 24.95 1.40 11.06
CA TYR A 423 23.95 1.70 10.05
C TYR A 423 24.29 2.99 9.28
N TYR A 424 24.54 4.09 9.99
CA TYR A 424 24.89 5.35 9.35
C TYR A 424 26.22 5.31 8.62
N GLN A 425 27.22 4.61 9.17
CA GLN A 425 28.50 4.44 8.50
C GLN A 425 28.33 3.71 7.16
N GLY A 426 27.47 2.69 7.10
CA GLY A 426 27.13 1.99 5.86
C GLY A 426 26.48 2.90 4.81
N ILE A 427 25.58 3.81 5.22
CA ILE A 427 25.00 4.82 4.33
C ILE A 427 26.10 5.74 3.79
N LYS A 428 26.95 6.27 4.68
CA LYS A 428 28.03 7.19 4.27
C LYS A 428 28.93 6.54 3.23
N GLU A 429 29.32 5.29 3.43
CA GLU A 429 30.16 4.55 2.46
C GLU A 429 29.52 4.42 1.09
N LYS A 430 28.19 4.23 1.01
CA LYS A 430 27.45 4.21 -0.25
C LYS A 430 27.44 5.59 -0.91
N LEU A 431 27.18 6.64 -0.13
CA LEU A 431 27.21 8.02 -0.62
C LEU A 431 28.58 8.44 -1.13
N PHE A 432 29.66 8.12 -0.41
CA PHE A 432 31.03 8.38 -0.86
C PHE A 432 31.32 7.69 -2.20
N ARG A 433 30.96 6.41 -2.32
CA ARG A 433 31.14 5.64 -3.57
C ARG A 433 30.35 6.26 -4.72
N HIS A 434 29.09 6.60 -4.49
CA HIS A 434 28.24 7.21 -5.51
C HIS A 434 28.74 8.60 -5.94
N ASN A 435 29.25 9.40 -5.00
CA ASN A 435 29.83 10.71 -5.27
C ASN A 435 31.11 10.60 -6.11
N ASP A 436 31.95 9.60 -5.87
CA ASP A 436 33.17 9.34 -6.64
C ASP A 436 32.89 8.95 -8.10
N GLU A 437 31.68 8.48 -8.40
CA GLU A 437 31.21 8.12 -9.75
C GLU A 437 30.65 9.32 -10.53
N GLN A 438 30.45 10.48 -9.89
CA GLN A 438 29.92 11.68 -10.55
C GLN A 438 30.97 12.39 -11.41
N ASP A 439 30.52 13.06 -12.46
CA ASP A 439 31.38 13.89 -13.32
C ASP A 439 31.99 15.08 -12.55
N LEU A 440 31.27 15.59 -11.54
CA LEU A 440 31.69 16.66 -10.63
C LEU A 440 31.38 16.26 -9.18
N PRO A 441 32.29 15.51 -8.52
CA PRO A 441 32.08 15.06 -7.15
C PRO A 441 31.99 16.22 -6.14
N LEU A 442 31.08 16.12 -5.17
CA LEU A 442 30.96 17.02 -4.03
C LEU A 442 32.10 16.83 -3.03
N ILE A 443 32.34 17.85 -2.20
CA ILE A 443 33.33 17.77 -1.11
C ILE A 443 32.63 17.19 0.13
N MET A 444 32.61 15.87 0.21
CA MET A 444 31.90 15.07 1.23
C MET A 444 32.52 15.12 2.65
N SER A 445 33.41 16.08 2.94
CA SER A 445 34.07 16.19 4.24
C SER A 445 33.10 16.67 5.33
N GLY A 446 33.19 16.06 6.52
CA GLY A 446 32.34 16.43 7.66
C GLY A 446 30.86 16.12 7.45
N LEU A 447 30.56 15.02 6.77
CA LEU A 447 29.19 14.58 6.52
C LEU A 447 28.45 14.31 7.84
N GLU A 448 27.51 15.18 8.15
CA GLU A 448 26.66 15.14 9.36
C GLU A 448 25.21 14.85 8.98
N ARG A 449 24.54 14.01 9.76
CA ARG A 449 23.11 13.75 9.59
C ARG A 449 22.31 15.00 9.97
N ILE A 450 21.30 15.33 9.18
CA ILE A 450 20.27 16.29 9.53
C ILE A 450 19.19 15.54 10.30
N THR A 451 18.93 15.94 11.54
CA THR A 451 17.80 15.41 12.30
C THR A 451 16.58 16.21 11.87
N LEU A 452 15.57 15.51 11.34
CA LEU A 452 14.26 16.08 11.08
C LEU A 452 13.41 15.85 12.31
N ASP A 453 12.73 16.90 12.80
CA ASP A 453 11.79 16.74 13.89
C ASP A 453 10.57 15.97 13.34
N SER A 454 10.31 14.79 13.88
CA SER A 454 8.98 14.21 13.83
C SER A 454 8.10 15.11 14.69
N GLN A 455 6.93 15.55 14.21
CA GLN A 455 6.02 16.34 15.03
C GLN A 455 5.82 15.67 16.40
N SER A 456 6.42 16.24 17.44
CA SER A 456 5.99 16.01 18.81
C SER A 456 4.71 16.81 18.99
N ASP A 457 3.70 16.22 19.63
CA ASP A 457 2.39 16.80 19.99
C ASP A 457 2.44 18.07 20.87
N GLU A 458 3.52 18.85 20.85
CA GLU A 458 3.72 20.04 21.68
C GLU A 458 2.96 21.30 21.19
N GLU A 459 2.34 21.29 20.01
CA GLU A 459 1.50 22.41 19.56
C GLU A 459 0.03 22.34 20.03
N ALA A 460 -0.36 21.33 20.81
CA ALA A 460 -1.70 21.27 21.41
C ALA A 460 -1.83 22.08 22.73
N GLU A 461 -0.74 22.42 23.43
CA GLU A 461 -0.82 23.10 24.75
C GLU A 461 -0.55 24.62 24.73
N LEU A 462 -0.20 25.22 23.59
CA LEU A 462 -0.01 26.68 23.49
C LEU A 462 -1.19 27.45 22.88
N GLY A 463 -2.26 26.75 22.49
CA GLY A 463 -3.48 27.33 21.91
C GLY A 463 -4.50 27.89 22.89
N ASP A 464 -4.48 27.49 24.17
CA ASP A 464 -5.54 27.85 25.14
C ASP A 464 -5.11 28.90 26.19
N ALA A 465 -3.85 29.34 26.21
CA ALA A 465 -3.36 30.33 27.17
C ALA A 465 -3.47 31.80 26.71
N ALA A 466 -3.99 32.08 25.50
CA ALA A 466 -3.94 33.43 24.90
C ALA A 466 -5.30 34.11 24.67
N ASN A 467 -6.37 33.73 25.37
CA ASN A 467 -7.68 34.38 25.19
C ASN A 467 -8.49 34.69 26.47
N THR A 468 -7.81 34.97 27.60
CA THR A 468 -8.44 35.57 28.78
C THR A 468 -7.66 36.79 29.30
N SER A 469 -7.54 37.82 28.47
CA SER A 469 -7.43 39.19 28.98
C SER A 469 -7.87 40.18 27.91
N VAL A 470 -9.01 40.82 28.14
CA VAL A 470 -9.36 42.24 27.90
C VAL A 470 -10.89 42.29 27.76
N ASN A 471 -11.55 42.59 28.88
CA ASN A 471 -12.77 43.38 28.95
C ASN A 471 -12.86 43.96 30.38
N GLU A 472 -12.15 45.06 30.60
CA GLU A 472 -12.64 46.22 31.34
C GLU A 472 -12.56 47.44 30.42
#